data_AF-A0A7J8ZGW3-F1
#
_entry.id   AF-A0A7J8ZGW3-F1
#
_cell.length_a   1.000
_cell.length_b   1.000
_cell.length_c   1.000
_cell.angle_alpha   90.00
_cell.angle_beta   90.00
_cell.angle_gamma   90.00
#
_symmetry.space_group_name_H-M   'P 1'
#
loop_
_entity.id
_entity.type
_entity.pdbx_description
1 polymer ?
#
loop_
_entity_poly.entity_id
_entity_poly.type
_entity_poly.pdbx_seq_one_letter_code
_entity_poly.pdbx_strand_id
1 'polypeptide(L)'
;MVDISGGWDWFRLRRLVPDRILEFIIVVLPLFSDAWLDQLSWKWLTKDSFSSFETYRNMHHFEDDGSSNIWKLIWNAKTLQRVRVFVWLLWLNRLLRNEEQTMRHMSSESHCQDVAICWNLSVQDVLDIGLSWARDYDTSRIYDMEDVEDDGWQMVETKGNQFIVNSQPFYVNGFNTYWLMVMAADQSTRGKVSEVFQQASSVGLTVCRTWAFNDGQWRALQKSPSVYNEEVFKALDFVVSEAKKYKIRLILSLVNNWDAYGGKAQYVKWGKAAGLNLTSDDEFFSHPTLRSYYKAHVKAVVNRVNTFTNITYKDDPTIFAWELMNEPRCTSDPSGDTLQSWIAEMAVYIKSLDAKHLVEIGAEGFYGPSAPARAQFNPNSYATQVGTDFIRNHQTLGVDFASVHIYADSWISQTISNAHLQFTTTWMEAHIEDAEKYLGMPVIFAEFGVSSKDPGYNSSFRDALISTVYKTVLNSTKKGGSGAGSLLWQLFPEGMDNMDDGYAIVLAKSPSTLNLISLHSSKLAIFNSMCSWKCHWGCKKKNALETIIYHDDL
;
A
#
# COMPACT_ATOMS: atom_id res chain seq x y z
N MET A 1 -32.03 -15.11 -5.04
CA MET A 1 -31.56 -13.89 -5.77
C MET A 1 -30.18 -14.10 -6.41
N VAL A 2 -29.84 -15.34 -6.74
CA VAL A 2 -28.52 -15.76 -7.26
C VAL A 2 -28.69 -16.42 -8.63
N ASP A 3 -27.67 -16.34 -9.47
CA ASP A 3 -27.64 -16.97 -10.79
C ASP A 3 -27.25 -18.46 -10.69
N ILE A 4 -27.25 -19.13 -11.83
CA ILE A 4 -26.93 -20.57 -11.94
C ILE A 4 -25.48 -20.91 -11.56
N SER A 5 -24.60 -19.92 -11.43
CA SER A 5 -23.21 -20.08 -11.00
C SER A 5 -23.00 -19.81 -9.50
N GLY A 6 -24.09 -19.55 -8.76
CA GLY A 6 -24.05 -19.20 -7.34
C GLY A 6 -23.64 -17.74 -7.08
N GLY A 7 -23.48 -16.93 -8.12
CA GLY A 7 -23.26 -15.48 -8.04
C GLY A 7 -24.57 -14.72 -7.83
N TRP A 8 -24.53 -13.43 -7.51
CA TRP A 8 -25.75 -12.61 -7.46
C TRP A 8 -26.38 -12.47 -8.86
N ASP A 9 -27.71 -12.67 -8.97
CA ASP A 9 -28.46 -12.40 -10.21
C ASP A 9 -28.65 -10.89 -10.37
N TRP A 10 -27.62 -10.24 -10.89
CA TRP A 10 -27.58 -8.78 -11.07
C TRP A 10 -28.66 -8.26 -12.00
N PHE A 11 -29.10 -9.07 -12.97
CA PHE A 11 -30.17 -8.69 -13.89
C PHE A 11 -31.50 -8.56 -13.15
N ARG A 12 -31.80 -9.49 -12.24
CA ARG A 12 -33.01 -9.45 -11.41
C ARG A 12 -32.91 -8.39 -10.31
N LEU A 13 -31.75 -8.26 -9.66
CA LEU A 13 -31.48 -7.29 -8.61
C LEU A 13 -31.64 -5.84 -9.08
N ARG A 14 -31.08 -5.48 -10.25
CA ARG A 14 -31.23 -4.14 -10.85
C ARG A 14 -32.68 -3.72 -11.10
N ARG A 15 -33.60 -4.68 -11.25
CA ARG A 15 -35.02 -4.41 -11.47
C ARG A 15 -35.80 -4.25 -10.16
N LEU A 16 -35.21 -4.63 -9.03
CA LEU A 16 -35.88 -4.70 -7.73
C LEU A 16 -35.40 -3.65 -6.73
N VAL A 17 -34.14 -3.20 -6.83
CA VAL A 17 -33.57 -2.22 -5.90
C VAL A 17 -32.77 -1.13 -6.63
N PRO A 18 -32.73 0.12 -6.11
CA PRO A 18 -31.95 1.20 -6.72
C PRO A 18 -30.44 0.93 -6.75
N ASP A 19 -29.71 1.52 -7.70
CA ASP A 19 -28.27 1.29 -7.90
C ASP A 19 -27.42 1.49 -6.64
N ARG A 20 -27.73 2.53 -5.84
CA ARG A 20 -27.06 2.77 -4.54
C ARG A 20 -27.14 1.59 -3.56
N ILE A 21 -28.20 0.77 -3.65
CA ILE A 21 -28.38 -0.41 -2.80
C ILE A 21 -27.63 -1.60 -3.40
N LEU A 22 -27.48 -1.67 -4.73
CA LEU A 22 -26.66 -2.69 -5.38
C LEU A 22 -25.19 -2.55 -5.01
N GLU A 23 -24.69 -1.32 -4.84
CA GLU A 23 -23.35 -1.04 -4.34
C GLU A 23 -23.12 -1.63 -2.93
N PHE A 24 -24.15 -1.68 -2.08
CA PHE A 24 -24.08 -2.35 -0.78
C PHE A 24 -24.24 -3.87 -0.89
N ILE A 25 -24.99 -4.38 -1.86
CA ILE A 25 -25.15 -5.84 -2.06
C ILE A 25 -23.89 -6.45 -2.69
N ILE A 26 -23.14 -5.69 -3.50
CA ILE A 26 -21.90 -6.15 -4.16
C ILE A 26 -20.80 -6.57 -3.17
N VAL A 27 -20.83 -6.03 -1.95
CA VAL A 27 -19.86 -6.35 -0.89
C VAL A 27 -20.30 -7.52 -0.01
N VAL A 28 -21.51 -8.05 -0.21
CA VAL A 28 -22.03 -9.22 0.48
C VAL A 28 -21.84 -10.43 -0.43
N LEU A 29 -21.27 -11.53 0.07
CA LEU A 29 -21.17 -12.75 -0.72
C LEU A 29 -22.57 -13.38 -0.88
N PRO A 30 -22.96 -13.82 -2.08
CA PRO A 30 -24.15 -14.64 -2.25
C PRO A 30 -23.95 -15.96 -1.48
N LEU A 31 -24.98 -16.40 -0.75
CA LEU A 31 -24.93 -17.63 0.02
C LEU A 31 -24.88 -18.85 -0.93
N PHE A 32 -24.11 -19.88 -0.54
CA PHE A 32 -23.90 -21.13 -1.27
C PHE A 32 -25.21 -21.89 -1.56
N SER A 33 -25.15 -22.82 -2.54
CA SER A 33 -26.27 -23.64 -3.07
C SER A 33 -27.02 -24.50 -2.04
N ASP A 34 -26.51 -24.55 -0.82
CA ASP A 34 -26.94 -25.44 0.25
C ASP A 34 -27.81 -24.68 1.27
N ALA A 35 -27.99 -23.38 1.06
CA ALA A 35 -28.89 -22.56 1.83
C ALA A 35 -30.36 -22.89 1.49
N TRP A 36 -31.15 -23.07 2.56
CA TRP A 36 -32.59 -23.24 2.53
C TRP A 36 -33.28 -22.22 1.62
N LEU A 37 -34.42 -22.59 1.05
CA LEU A 37 -35.26 -21.69 0.23
C LEU A 37 -35.45 -20.32 0.92
N ASP A 38 -35.16 -19.24 0.19
CA ASP A 38 -35.38 -17.86 0.63
C ASP A 38 -36.81 -17.70 1.20
N GLN A 39 -36.92 -17.35 2.49
CA GLN A 39 -38.20 -17.05 3.14
C GLN A 39 -38.28 -15.59 3.59
N LEU A 40 -39.47 -15.01 3.46
CA LEU A 40 -39.76 -13.66 3.93
C LEU A 40 -39.79 -13.65 5.46
N SER A 41 -38.69 -13.23 6.09
CA SER A 41 -38.56 -13.21 7.56
C SER A 41 -39.35 -12.07 8.23
N TRP A 42 -39.78 -11.05 7.48
CA TRP A 42 -40.53 -9.91 8.01
C TRP A 42 -41.31 -9.22 6.88
N LYS A 43 -42.54 -8.75 7.16
CA LYS A 43 -43.42 -8.04 6.22
C LYS A 43 -43.75 -6.64 6.76
N TRP A 44 -44.02 -5.70 5.84
CA TRP A 44 -44.49 -4.35 6.11
C TRP A 44 -45.59 -4.29 7.18
N LEU A 45 -45.45 -3.38 8.15
CA LEU A 45 -46.52 -3.09 9.11
C LEU A 45 -47.71 -2.39 8.44
N THR A 46 -47.43 -1.44 7.55
CA THR A 46 -48.36 -0.72 6.67
C THR A 46 -47.62 -0.22 5.43
N LYS A 47 -48.32 0.27 4.39
CA LYS A 47 -47.66 0.93 3.24
C LYS A 47 -46.72 2.04 3.75
N ASP A 48 -45.45 1.92 3.38
CA ASP A 48 -44.42 2.97 3.41
C ASP A 48 -43.72 3.29 4.75
N SER A 49 -43.73 2.42 5.76
CA SER A 49 -42.89 2.59 6.96
C SER A 49 -41.85 1.46 7.15
N PHE A 50 -40.58 1.85 7.30
CA PHE A 50 -39.44 0.97 7.56
C PHE A 50 -38.69 1.46 8.80
N SER A 51 -38.48 0.60 9.79
CA SER A 51 -37.58 0.91 10.91
C SER A 51 -36.69 -0.29 11.23
N SER A 52 -35.38 -0.04 11.33
CA SER A 52 -34.39 -1.05 11.71
C SER A 52 -34.69 -1.65 13.09
N PHE A 53 -35.32 -0.88 13.97
CA PHE A 53 -35.76 -1.33 15.29
C PHE A 53 -36.78 -2.47 15.19
N GLU A 54 -37.80 -2.31 14.34
CA GLU A 54 -38.87 -3.29 14.22
C GLU A 54 -38.42 -4.56 13.49
N THR A 55 -37.56 -4.42 12.49
CA THR A 55 -36.92 -5.56 11.81
C THR A 55 -36.09 -6.36 12.82
N TYR A 56 -35.29 -5.69 13.64
CA TYR A 56 -34.48 -6.33 14.67
C TYR A 56 -35.34 -7.00 15.75
N ARG A 57 -36.42 -6.35 16.19
CA ARG A 57 -37.39 -6.88 17.17
C ARG A 57 -38.09 -8.14 16.65
N ASN A 58 -38.50 -8.17 15.38
CA ASN A 58 -39.14 -9.35 14.77
C ASN A 58 -38.16 -10.51 14.55
N MET A 59 -36.91 -10.22 14.21
CA MET A 59 -35.88 -11.25 14.02
C MET A 59 -35.37 -11.86 15.32
N HIS A 60 -35.45 -11.13 16.44
CA HIS A 60 -34.83 -11.53 17.70
C HIS A 60 -35.79 -11.68 18.90
N HIS A 61 -37.11 -11.55 18.69
CA HIS A 61 -38.16 -11.75 19.72
C HIS A 61 -37.88 -11.02 21.05
N PHE A 62 -37.59 -9.73 21.00
CA PHE A 62 -37.30 -8.95 22.21
C PHE A 62 -38.58 -8.73 23.03
N GLU A 63 -38.63 -9.25 24.26
CA GLU A 63 -39.67 -8.93 25.25
C GLU A 63 -39.28 -7.63 26.01
N ASP A 64 -40.24 -6.71 26.19
CA ASP A 64 -40.02 -5.43 26.89
C ASP A 64 -40.08 -5.66 28.40
N ASP A 65 -38.91 -5.81 29.04
CA ASP A 65 -38.74 -6.14 30.46
C ASP A 65 -38.72 -4.91 31.40
N GLY A 66 -39.07 -3.72 30.90
CA GLY A 66 -39.01 -2.47 31.66
C GLY A 66 -37.66 -1.73 31.60
N SER A 67 -36.67 -2.27 30.89
CA SER A 67 -35.39 -1.60 30.57
C SER A 67 -35.52 -0.34 29.69
N SER A 68 -36.68 -0.15 29.05
CA SER A 68 -37.03 0.95 28.13
C SER A 68 -36.85 2.35 28.73
N ASN A 69 -37.18 2.54 30.01
CA ASN A 69 -37.11 3.87 30.64
C ASN A 69 -35.67 4.30 30.94
N ILE A 70 -34.82 3.39 31.38
CA ILE A 70 -33.41 3.66 31.67
C ILE A 70 -32.63 3.84 30.38
N TRP A 71 -32.91 3.04 29.35
CA TRP A 71 -32.36 3.24 28.01
C TRP A 71 -32.68 4.63 27.46
N LYS A 72 -33.94 5.08 27.52
CA LYS A 72 -34.34 6.42 27.07
C LYS A 72 -33.61 7.52 27.84
N LEU A 73 -33.44 7.35 29.14
CA LEU A 73 -32.76 8.31 30.01
C LEU A 73 -31.27 8.45 29.63
N ILE A 74 -30.58 7.32 29.41
CA ILE A 74 -29.19 7.28 28.95
C ILE A 74 -29.05 7.81 27.52
N TRP A 75 -29.96 7.42 26.62
CA TRP A 75 -29.93 7.82 25.21
C TRP A 75 -30.13 9.32 25.01
N ASN A 76 -31.01 9.93 25.81
CA ASN A 76 -31.34 11.36 25.73
C ASN A 76 -30.38 12.26 26.53
N ALA A 77 -29.41 11.70 27.27
CA ALA A 77 -28.44 12.48 28.02
C ALA A 77 -27.53 13.30 27.08
N LYS A 78 -27.41 14.61 27.29
CA LYS A 78 -26.54 15.51 26.49
C LYS A 78 -25.04 15.31 26.81
N THR A 79 -24.49 14.18 26.42
CA THR A 79 -23.07 13.80 26.59
C THR A 79 -22.57 13.05 25.35
N LEU A 80 -21.26 12.77 25.30
CA LEU A 80 -20.61 12.03 24.21
C LEU A 80 -21.19 10.60 24.10
N GLN A 81 -21.29 10.08 22.87
CA GLN A 81 -21.84 8.75 22.60
C GLN A 81 -21.11 7.64 23.38
N ARG A 82 -19.79 7.74 23.54
CA ARG A 82 -18.97 6.81 24.34
C ARG A 82 -19.40 6.73 25.81
N VAL A 83 -19.85 7.85 26.38
CA VAL A 83 -20.31 7.92 27.78
C VAL A 83 -21.67 7.22 27.90
N ARG A 84 -22.59 7.46 26.95
CA ARG A 84 -23.90 6.77 26.94
C ARG A 84 -23.73 5.25 26.85
N VAL A 85 -22.83 4.77 26.00
CA VAL A 85 -22.53 3.34 25.86
C VAL A 85 -21.91 2.76 27.14
N PHE A 86 -20.98 3.47 27.76
CA PHE A 86 -20.38 3.05 29.04
C PHE A 86 -21.43 2.91 30.15
N VAL A 87 -22.30 3.92 30.32
CA VAL A 87 -23.37 3.90 31.34
C VAL A 87 -24.39 2.79 31.07
N TRP A 88 -24.67 2.49 29.79
CA TRP A 88 -25.53 1.36 29.43
C TRP A 88 -24.92 0.00 29.83
N LEU A 89 -23.63 -0.19 29.59
CA LEU A 89 -22.93 -1.42 29.97
C LEU A 89 -22.80 -1.58 31.49
N LEU A 90 -22.58 -0.46 32.19
CA LEU A 90 -22.61 -0.40 33.66
C LEU A 90 -23.98 -0.83 34.18
N TRP A 91 -25.07 -0.28 33.63
CA TRP A 91 -26.44 -0.61 34.04
C TRP A 91 -26.78 -2.09 33.81
N LEU A 92 -26.36 -2.65 32.67
CA LEU A 92 -26.52 -4.09 32.38
C LEU A 92 -25.64 -5.00 33.24
N ASN A 93 -24.83 -4.44 34.15
CA ASN A 93 -23.86 -5.15 34.97
C ASN A 93 -22.88 -5.99 34.11
N ARG A 94 -22.55 -5.48 32.90
CA ARG A 94 -21.69 -6.13 31.91
C ARG A 94 -20.24 -5.65 31.95
N LEU A 95 -19.91 -4.78 32.91
CA LEU A 95 -18.55 -4.39 33.22
C LEU A 95 -17.97 -5.37 34.25
N LEU A 96 -16.79 -5.91 33.95
CA LEU A 96 -16.10 -6.87 34.82
C LEU A 96 -15.65 -6.19 36.11
N ARG A 97 -16.10 -6.69 37.26
CA ARG A 97 -15.63 -6.23 38.57
C ARG A 97 -14.17 -6.64 38.80
N ASN A 98 -13.41 -5.87 39.59
CA ASN A 98 -12.00 -6.18 39.87
C ASN A 98 -11.82 -7.58 40.46
N GLU A 99 -12.74 -8.03 41.32
CA GLU A 99 -12.77 -9.42 41.83
C GLU A 99 -12.87 -10.46 40.72
N GLU A 100 -13.71 -10.24 39.71
CA GLU A 100 -13.86 -11.13 38.56
C GLU A 100 -12.64 -11.08 37.62
N GLN A 101 -11.92 -9.96 37.57
CA GLN A 101 -10.67 -9.83 36.82
C GLN A 101 -9.52 -10.55 37.52
N THR A 102 -9.44 -10.48 38.86
CA THR A 102 -8.44 -11.21 39.66
C THR A 102 -8.67 -12.72 39.59
N MET A 103 -9.92 -13.18 39.71
CA MET A 103 -10.26 -14.61 39.54
C MET A 103 -9.91 -15.16 38.15
N ARG A 104 -9.81 -14.29 37.14
CA ARG A 104 -9.45 -14.65 35.76
C ARG A 104 -7.99 -14.40 35.42
N HIS A 105 -7.14 -14.11 36.42
CA HIS A 105 -5.72 -13.79 36.25
C HIS A 105 -5.44 -12.61 35.29
N MET A 106 -6.40 -11.70 35.14
CA MET A 106 -6.27 -10.50 34.31
C MET A 106 -5.74 -9.29 35.11
N SER A 107 -5.80 -9.36 36.44
CA SER A 107 -5.31 -8.35 37.38
C SER A 107 -4.75 -9.06 38.62
N SER A 108 -3.72 -8.47 39.24
CA SER A 108 -3.20 -8.94 40.54
C SER A 108 -3.91 -8.32 41.75
N GLU A 109 -4.74 -7.29 41.54
CA GLU A 109 -5.35 -6.48 42.60
C GLU A 109 -6.87 -6.63 42.54
N SER A 110 -7.49 -7.10 43.63
CA SER A 110 -8.95 -7.22 43.75
C SER A 110 -9.62 -5.99 44.34
N HIS A 111 -8.85 -4.96 44.72
CA HIS A 111 -9.32 -3.76 45.42
C HIS A 111 -8.95 -2.48 44.64
N CYS A 112 -9.86 -1.49 44.63
CA CYS A 112 -9.54 -0.15 44.11
C CYS A 112 -8.70 0.62 45.14
N GLN A 113 -7.56 1.18 44.73
CA GLN A 113 -6.66 1.92 45.65
C GLN A 113 -7.19 3.32 46.02
N ASP A 114 -8.15 3.87 45.28
CA ASP A 114 -8.83 5.13 45.62
C ASP A 114 -10.28 4.89 46.01
N VAL A 115 -10.54 4.92 47.31
CA VAL A 115 -11.88 4.82 47.90
C VAL A 115 -12.55 6.19 47.87
N ALA A 116 -13.35 6.42 46.84
CA ALA A 116 -14.50 7.32 46.93
C ALA A 116 -15.72 6.83 46.13
N ILE A 117 -15.56 5.84 45.24
CA ILE A 117 -16.66 5.37 44.39
C ILE A 117 -16.63 3.84 44.31
N CYS A 118 -16.81 3.20 45.45
CA CYS A 118 -17.28 1.83 45.48
C CYS A 118 -18.59 1.82 46.27
N TRP A 119 -19.66 1.45 45.55
CA TRP A 119 -21.01 1.10 45.99
C TRP A 119 -22.06 2.23 46.02
N ASN A 120 -23.17 1.97 45.30
CA ASN A 120 -24.43 2.70 45.21
C ASN A 120 -24.43 4.08 44.52
N LEU A 121 -23.85 4.18 43.32
CA LEU A 121 -24.22 5.27 42.40
C LEU A 121 -25.48 4.89 41.62
N SER A 122 -26.48 5.76 41.64
CA SER A 122 -27.61 5.69 40.71
C SER A 122 -27.17 6.09 39.29
N VAL A 123 -27.96 5.72 38.28
CA VAL A 123 -27.73 6.15 36.89
C VAL A 123 -27.65 7.68 36.77
N GLN A 124 -28.39 8.40 37.64
CA GLN A 124 -28.39 9.86 37.68
C GLN A 124 -27.05 10.41 38.19
N ASP A 125 -26.46 9.81 39.23
CA ASP A 125 -25.18 10.25 39.79
C ASP A 125 -24.03 10.13 38.78
N VAL A 126 -24.04 9.06 37.97
CA VAL A 126 -23.02 8.86 36.91
C VAL A 126 -23.17 9.87 35.78
N LEU A 127 -24.42 10.23 35.43
CA LEU A 127 -24.69 11.27 34.43
C LEU A 127 -24.26 12.65 34.91
N ASP A 128 -24.47 12.96 36.19
CA ASP A 128 -24.09 14.24 36.80
C ASP A 128 -22.57 14.41 36.90
N ILE A 129 -21.83 13.34 37.21
CA ILE A 129 -20.35 13.31 37.15
C ILE A 129 -19.87 13.52 35.71
N GLY A 130 -20.48 12.84 34.73
CA GLY A 130 -20.14 13.01 33.31
C GLY A 130 -20.41 14.43 32.78
N LEU A 131 -21.41 15.13 33.34
CA LEU A 131 -21.74 16.52 33.02
C LEU A 131 -20.80 17.52 33.70
N SER A 132 -20.27 17.22 34.90
CA SER A 132 -19.28 18.08 35.57
C SER A 132 -17.95 18.07 34.82
N TRP A 133 -17.52 16.91 34.32
CA TRP A 133 -16.30 16.78 33.50
C TRP A 133 -16.40 17.49 32.14
N ALA A 134 -17.62 17.66 31.62
CA ALA A 134 -17.85 18.38 30.37
C ALA A 134 -17.85 19.91 30.53
N ARG A 135 -17.97 20.43 31.77
CA ARG A 135 -17.95 21.89 32.04
C ARG A 135 -16.54 22.47 32.16
N ASP A 136 -15.53 21.63 32.43
CA ASP A 136 -14.13 22.06 32.53
C ASP A 136 -13.38 22.07 31.18
N TYR A 137 -14.05 21.72 30.07
CA TYR A 137 -13.54 21.92 28.72
C TYR A 137 -14.02 23.27 28.17
N ASP A 138 -13.15 24.28 28.25
CA ASP A 138 -13.35 25.59 27.65
C ASP A 138 -13.54 25.47 26.12
N THR A 139 -14.70 25.91 25.64
CA THR A 139 -15.14 25.87 24.23
C THR A 139 -14.68 27.08 23.40
N SER A 140 -13.66 27.83 23.86
CA SER A 140 -13.20 29.06 23.21
C SER A 140 -12.21 28.88 22.04
N ARG A 141 -11.81 27.65 21.67
CA ARG A 141 -10.85 27.36 20.58
C ARG A 141 -11.44 26.97 19.22
N ILE A 142 -12.75 27.16 19.01
CA ILE A 142 -13.39 26.86 17.71
C ILE A 142 -13.42 28.13 16.87
N TYR A 143 -12.26 28.66 16.47
CA TYR A 143 -12.05 29.53 15.30
C TYR A 143 -10.54 29.80 15.14
N ASP A 144 -9.75 28.75 14.98
CA ASP A 144 -8.45 28.80 14.32
C ASP A 144 -8.32 27.46 13.57
N MET A 145 -8.70 27.49 12.30
CA MET A 145 -8.76 26.31 11.42
C MET A 145 -7.60 26.35 10.41
N GLU A 146 -6.42 26.69 10.90
CA GLU A 146 -5.12 26.52 10.25
C GLU A 146 -4.15 26.02 11.33
N ASP A 147 -4.12 24.69 11.48
CA ASP A 147 -3.06 23.85 12.07
C ASP A 147 -3.69 22.56 12.60
N VAL A 148 -4.11 21.70 11.68
CA VAL A 148 -4.27 20.27 12.00
C VAL A 148 -2.86 19.69 12.05
N GLU A 149 -2.31 19.57 13.26
CA GLU A 149 -1.09 18.80 13.49
C GLU A 149 -1.24 17.39 12.91
N ASP A 150 -0.22 17.01 12.13
CA ASP A 150 -0.07 15.84 11.28
C ASP A 150 0.16 14.55 12.10
N ASP A 151 -0.81 14.12 12.90
CA ASP A 151 -0.69 12.92 13.74
C ASP A 151 -0.73 11.58 12.95
N GLY A 152 -1.12 11.61 11.67
CA GLY A 152 -1.29 10.43 10.82
C GLY A 152 -0.25 10.18 9.72
N TRP A 153 0.52 11.18 9.27
CA TRP A 153 1.46 11.01 8.14
C TRP A 153 2.84 10.57 8.64
N GLN A 154 2.93 9.32 9.09
CA GLN A 154 4.14 8.75 9.68
C GLN A 154 4.92 7.89 8.66
N MET A 155 6.17 7.60 9.02
CA MET A 155 7.09 6.74 8.26
C MET A 155 6.48 5.35 8.06
N VAL A 156 6.82 4.73 6.93
CA VAL A 156 6.52 3.31 6.70
C VAL A 156 7.65 2.48 7.28
N GLU A 157 7.28 1.44 8.02
CA GLU A 157 8.21 0.48 8.60
C GLU A 157 7.88 -0.93 8.11
N THR A 158 8.75 -1.89 8.37
CA THR A 158 8.48 -3.31 8.18
C THR A 158 8.26 -4.01 9.51
N LYS A 159 7.36 -4.99 9.53
CA LYS A 159 7.12 -5.88 10.67
C LYS A 159 6.99 -7.31 10.17
N GLY A 160 8.12 -8.01 10.14
CA GLY A 160 8.23 -9.31 9.47
C GLY A 160 7.89 -9.14 7.98
N ASN A 161 6.93 -9.91 7.50
CA ASN A 161 6.59 -10.00 6.07
C ASN A 161 5.68 -8.87 5.55
N GLN A 162 5.41 -7.84 6.34
CA GLN A 162 4.43 -6.79 6.01
C GLN A 162 4.98 -5.39 6.28
N PHE A 163 4.48 -4.41 5.55
CA PHE A 163 4.67 -3.01 5.93
C PHE A 163 3.65 -2.60 6.99
N ILE A 164 4.04 -1.63 7.81
CA ILE A 164 3.17 -0.97 8.77
C ILE A 164 3.32 0.55 8.72
N VAL A 165 2.23 1.25 9.05
CA VAL A 165 2.22 2.67 9.38
C VAL A 165 1.42 2.82 10.66
N ASN A 166 1.96 3.47 11.69
CA ASN A 166 1.27 3.61 12.98
C ASN A 166 0.78 2.27 13.58
N SER A 167 1.62 1.22 13.47
CA SER A 167 1.28 -0.15 13.88
C SER A 167 0.06 -0.77 13.16
N GLN A 168 -0.40 -0.17 12.06
CA GLN A 168 -1.43 -0.71 11.18
C GLN A 168 -0.78 -1.34 9.95
N PRO A 169 -1.27 -2.48 9.43
CA PRO A 169 -0.81 -3.02 8.16
C PRO A 169 -0.90 -1.98 7.04
N PHE A 170 0.06 -2.00 6.12
CA PHE A 170 0.08 -1.11 4.97
C PHE A 170 0.36 -1.89 3.68
N TYR A 171 -0.69 -2.37 3.03
CA TYR A 171 -0.63 -2.98 1.72
C TYR A 171 -0.70 -1.91 0.62
N VAL A 172 0.18 -2.05 -0.37
CA VAL A 172 0.40 -1.07 -1.43
C VAL A 172 -0.43 -1.42 -2.67
N ASN A 173 -1.24 -0.47 -3.12
CA ASN A 173 -1.64 -0.38 -4.52
C ASN A 173 -1.08 0.93 -5.07
N GLY A 174 -0.20 0.85 -6.06
CA GLY A 174 0.55 1.99 -6.54
C GLY A 174 0.74 2.02 -8.05
N PHE A 175 1.60 2.92 -8.49
CA PHE A 175 1.85 3.17 -9.91
C PHE A 175 3.25 3.75 -10.14
N ASN A 176 3.74 3.65 -11.36
CA ASN A 176 4.99 4.25 -11.81
C ASN A 176 4.71 5.50 -12.64
N THR A 177 5.59 6.51 -12.49
CA THR A 177 5.56 7.73 -13.30
C THR A 177 6.96 8.35 -13.35
N TYR A 178 7.79 7.96 -14.30
CA TYR A 178 9.21 8.35 -14.33
C TYR A 178 9.45 9.84 -14.67
N TRP A 179 8.50 10.49 -15.35
CA TRP A 179 8.70 11.81 -15.96
C TRP A 179 8.42 13.01 -15.04
N LEU A 180 7.94 12.78 -13.81
CA LEU A 180 7.42 13.82 -12.90
C LEU A 180 8.39 15.00 -12.72
N MET A 181 9.65 14.73 -12.40
CA MET A 181 10.67 15.76 -12.17
C MET A 181 10.93 16.62 -13.43
N VAL A 182 11.03 16.00 -14.60
CA VAL A 182 11.31 16.71 -15.86
C VAL A 182 10.15 17.60 -16.29
N MET A 183 8.91 17.17 -16.02
CA MET A 183 7.72 17.98 -16.31
C MET A 183 7.48 19.05 -15.25
N ALA A 184 7.84 18.82 -13.99
CA ALA A 184 7.81 19.84 -12.95
C ALA A 184 8.86 20.95 -13.15
N ALA A 185 9.96 20.67 -13.86
CA ALA A 185 11.01 21.66 -14.13
C ALA A 185 10.54 22.78 -15.08
N ASP A 186 9.42 22.60 -15.78
CA ASP A 186 8.81 23.60 -16.65
C ASP A 186 7.46 24.04 -16.10
N GLN A 187 7.32 25.34 -15.89
CA GLN A 187 6.13 25.94 -15.32
C GLN A 187 4.86 25.62 -16.13
N SER A 188 4.97 25.51 -17.46
CA SER A 188 3.83 25.24 -18.34
C SER A 188 3.29 23.82 -18.19
N THR A 189 4.14 22.88 -17.76
CA THR A 189 3.81 21.45 -17.63
C THR A 189 3.75 20.96 -16.19
N ARG A 190 4.19 21.77 -15.22
CA ARG A 190 4.22 21.43 -13.80
C ARG A 190 2.86 20.99 -13.26
N GLY A 191 1.77 21.56 -13.77
CA GLY A 191 0.40 21.18 -13.40
C GLY A 191 0.06 19.71 -13.69
N LYS A 192 0.78 19.05 -14.62
CA LYS A 192 0.57 17.62 -14.94
C LYS A 192 0.95 16.70 -13.78
N VAL A 193 1.89 17.12 -12.92
CA VAL A 193 2.25 16.40 -11.69
C VAL A 193 1.09 16.41 -10.70
N SER A 194 0.49 17.58 -10.45
CA SER A 194 -0.70 17.71 -9.62
C SER A 194 -1.87 16.90 -10.17
N GLU A 195 -2.09 16.96 -11.50
CA GLU A 195 -3.16 16.26 -12.18
C GLU A 195 -3.06 14.74 -11.98
N VAL A 196 -1.88 14.14 -12.22
CA VAL A 196 -1.71 12.68 -12.09
C VAL A 196 -1.82 12.22 -10.63
N PHE A 197 -1.29 12.99 -9.66
CA PHE A 197 -1.46 12.66 -8.24
C PHE A 197 -2.92 12.79 -7.78
N GLN A 198 -3.65 13.80 -8.24
CA GLN A 198 -5.08 13.92 -7.98
C GLN A 198 -5.86 12.73 -8.54
N GLN A 199 -5.58 12.33 -9.77
CA GLN A 199 -6.22 11.19 -10.43
C GLN A 199 -5.88 9.87 -9.73
N ALA A 200 -4.62 9.66 -9.33
CA ALA A 200 -4.20 8.47 -8.61
C ALA A 200 -4.89 8.36 -7.24
N SER A 201 -4.92 9.48 -6.49
CA SER A 201 -5.57 9.56 -5.19
C SER A 201 -7.08 9.30 -5.27
N SER A 202 -7.75 9.77 -6.33
CA SER A 202 -9.20 9.57 -6.51
C SER A 202 -9.62 8.10 -6.73
N VAL A 203 -8.68 7.23 -7.14
CA VAL A 203 -8.89 5.78 -7.26
C VAL A 203 -8.16 4.99 -6.15
N GLY A 204 -7.73 5.68 -5.10
CA GLY A 204 -7.16 5.08 -3.89
C GLY A 204 -5.75 4.50 -4.05
N LEU A 205 -4.99 4.91 -5.07
CA LEU A 205 -3.57 4.57 -5.16
C LEU A 205 -2.80 5.32 -4.06
N THR A 206 -1.83 4.64 -3.44
CA THR A 206 -1.19 5.10 -2.19
C THR A 206 0.31 5.31 -2.32
N VAL A 207 0.96 4.69 -3.31
CA VAL A 207 2.41 4.79 -3.55
C VAL A 207 2.68 5.07 -5.03
N CYS A 208 3.56 6.02 -5.29
CA CYS A 208 4.10 6.31 -6.62
C CYS A 208 5.60 6.01 -6.62
N ARG A 209 6.05 5.27 -7.61
CA ARG A 209 7.47 5.05 -7.87
C ARG A 209 7.93 5.99 -9.00
N THR A 210 8.98 6.77 -8.75
CA THR A 210 9.48 7.81 -9.66
C THR A 210 10.98 8.05 -9.50
N TRP A 211 11.58 8.73 -10.47
CA TRP A 211 13.04 8.86 -10.58
C TRP A 211 13.54 10.11 -9.86
N ALA A 212 14.47 9.92 -8.93
CA ALA A 212 15.26 10.98 -8.31
C ALA A 212 16.60 11.20 -9.03
N PHE A 213 16.70 10.77 -10.30
CA PHE A 213 17.86 10.95 -11.17
C PHE A 213 17.45 11.52 -12.54
N ASN A 214 18.41 12.22 -13.15
CA ASN A 214 18.45 12.52 -14.58
C ASN A 214 19.89 12.96 -14.87
N ASP A 215 20.69 12.03 -15.38
CA ASP A 215 22.14 12.12 -15.40
C ASP A 215 22.61 12.61 -16.78
N GLY A 216 23.09 13.84 -16.85
CA GLY A 216 23.70 14.42 -18.04
C GLY A 216 22.79 14.57 -19.27
N GLN A 217 21.48 14.33 -19.17
CA GLN A 217 20.53 14.45 -20.29
C GLN A 217 19.84 15.83 -20.35
N TRP A 218 18.90 15.97 -21.29
CA TRP A 218 17.99 17.11 -21.33
C TRP A 218 17.27 17.29 -19.98
N ARG A 219 17.30 18.51 -19.44
CA ARG A 219 16.83 18.83 -18.07
C ARG A 219 17.45 17.94 -16.98
N ALA A 220 18.74 17.64 -17.11
CA ALA A 220 19.50 16.90 -16.10
C ALA A 220 19.33 17.49 -14.70
N LEU A 221 19.07 16.60 -13.74
CA LEU A 221 19.22 16.89 -12.32
C LEU A 221 20.71 16.96 -12.00
N GLN A 222 21.46 15.92 -12.35
CA GLN A 222 22.91 15.87 -12.18
C GLN A 222 23.59 16.12 -13.54
N LYS A 223 24.19 17.29 -13.72
CA LYS A 223 24.81 17.71 -15.00
C LYS A 223 26.17 17.02 -15.22
N SER A 224 26.92 16.87 -14.15
CA SER A 224 28.19 16.16 -14.05
C SER A 224 28.35 15.67 -12.60
N PRO A 225 29.34 14.80 -12.28
CA PRO A 225 29.47 14.25 -10.94
C PRO A 225 29.46 15.35 -9.87
N SER A 226 28.51 15.23 -8.93
CA SER A 226 28.28 16.19 -7.83
C SER A 226 27.86 17.62 -8.23
N VAL A 227 27.52 17.88 -9.49
CA VAL A 227 27.04 19.20 -9.95
C VAL A 227 25.57 19.12 -10.35
N TYR A 228 24.72 19.80 -9.57
CA TYR A 228 23.26 19.75 -9.75
C TYR A 228 22.72 20.98 -10.46
N ASN A 229 21.58 20.81 -11.13
CA ASN A 229 20.73 21.92 -11.56
C ASN A 229 19.68 22.20 -10.47
N GLU A 230 19.84 23.32 -9.77
CA GLU A 230 18.96 23.69 -8.65
C GLU A 230 17.48 23.83 -9.06
N GLU A 231 17.18 24.33 -10.27
CA GLU A 231 15.80 24.46 -10.72
C GLU A 231 15.15 23.10 -11.00
N VAL A 232 15.94 22.10 -11.43
CA VAL A 232 15.46 20.72 -11.57
C VAL A 232 15.37 20.03 -10.21
N PHE A 233 16.25 20.35 -9.26
CA PHE A 233 16.14 19.83 -7.89
C PHE A 233 14.87 20.33 -7.20
N LYS A 234 14.55 21.63 -7.32
CA LYS A 234 13.27 22.19 -6.88
C LYS A 234 12.07 21.55 -7.58
N ALA A 235 12.24 21.08 -8.82
CA ALA A 235 11.18 20.34 -9.49
C ALA A 235 10.88 19.01 -8.78
N LEU A 236 11.92 18.29 -8.31
CA LEU A 236 11.73 17.12 -7.45
C LEU A 236 11.13 17.51 -6.10
N ASP A 237 11.54 18.64 -5.50
CA ASP A 237 10.94 19.14 -4.25
C ASP A 237 9.43 19.36 -4.41
N PHE A 238 9.00 19.92 -5.55
CA PHE A 238 7.59 20.10 -5.89
C PHE A 238 6.85 18.76 -5.99
N VAL A 239 7.46 17.75 -6.64
CA VAL A 239 6.90 16.39 -6.74
C VAL A 239 6.65 15.80 -5.36
N VAL A 240 7.62 15.88 -4.44
CA VAL A 240 7.45 15.40 -3.05
C VAL A 240 6.32 16.17 -2.35
N SER A 241 6.26 17.49 -2.51
CA SER A 241 5.22 18.32 -1.88
C SER A 241 3.80 18.00 -2.37
N GLU A 242 3.63 17.77 -3.68
CA GLU A 242 2.32 17.41 -4.25
C GLU A 242 1.93 15.97 -3.91
N ALA A 243 2.89 15.04 -3.85
CA ALA A 243 2.64 13.69 -3.35
C ALA A 243 2.09 13.74 -1.91
N LYS A 244 2.70 14.54 -1.02
CA LYS A 244 2.21 14.75 0.36
C LYS A 244 0.78 15.28 0.37
N LYS A 245 0.50 16.30 -0.44
CA LYS A 245 -0.83 16.94 -0.56
C LYS A 245 -1.93 15.96 -0.98
N TYR A 246 -1.62 15.04 -1.89
CA TYR A 246 -2.56 14.01 -2.37
C TYR A 246 -2.47 12.68 -1.60
N LYS A 247 -1.73 12.64 -0.49
CA LYS A 247 -1.57 11.47 0.38
C LYS A 247 -1.01 10.25 -0.37
N ILE A 248 -0.04 10.49 -1.24
CA ILE A 248 0.72 9.47 -1.96
C ILE A 248 2.15 9.46 -1.42
N ARG A 249 2.69 8.27 -1.15
CA ARG A 249 4.10 8.10 -0.77
C ARG A 249 4.98 7.81 -1.98
N LEU A 250 6.27 8.10 -1.90
CA LEU A 250 7.21 8.01 -3.01
C LEU A 250 8.28 6.95 -2.82
N ILE A 251 8.40 6.02 -3.75
CA ILE A 251 9.64 5.23 -3.93
C ILE A 251 10.52 6.02 -4.90
N LEU A 252 11.72 6.39 -4.45
CA LEU A 252 12.65 7.22 -5.21
C LEU A 252 13.83 6.39 -5.69
N SER A 253 13.85 6.07 -6.99
CA SER A 253 15.00 5.43 -7.64
C SER A 253 16.14 6.41 -7.82
N LEU A 254 17.35 5.97 -7.49
CA LEU A 254 18.54 6.82 -7.39
C LEU A 254 19.47 6.77 -8.62
N VAL A 255 19.32 5.76 -9.48
CA VAL A 255 20.03 5.66 -10.77
C VAL A 255 19.34 4.64 -11.67
N ASN A 256 19.60 4.68 -12.98
CA ASN A 256 19.09 3.68 -13.94
C ASN A 256 20.17 2.69 -14.39
N ASN A 257 19.78 1.45 -14.66
CA ASN A 257 20.58 0.53 -15.46
C ASN A 257 20.58 0.87 -16.96
N TRP A 258 19.46 1.40 -17.45
CA TRP A 258 19.30 1.75 -18.86
C TRP A 258 19.72 3.18 -19.16
N ASP A 259 19.90 3.47 -20.45
CA ASP A 259 20.37 4.78 -20.95
C ASP A 259 19.34 5.91 -20.77
N ALA A 260 18.06 5.56 -20.60
CA ALA A 260 17.00 6.53 -20.39
C ALA A 260 17.29 7.34 -19.12
N TYR A 261 17.35 8.67 -19.27
CA TYR A 261 17.74 9.59 -18.19
C TYR A 261 19.19 9.38 -17.70
N GLY A 262 20.06 8.82 -18.55
CA GLY A 262 21.49 8.67 -18.32
C GLY A 262 21.88 7.29 -17.81
N GLY A 263 21.70 7.02 -16.52
CA GLY A 263 22.00 5.72 -15.93
C GLY A 263 23.49 5.37 -15.85
N LYS A 264 23.79 4.09 -15.59
CA LYS A 264 25.18 3.62 -15.35
C LYS A 264 26.15 3.97 -16.48
N ALA A 265 25.70 3.93 -17.74
CA ALA A 265 26.50 4.30 -18.90
C ALA A 265 26.96 5.77 -18.84
N GLN A 266 26.13 6.67 -18.31
CA GLN A 266 26.50 8.07 -18.13
C GLN A 266 27.56 8.25 -17.03
N TYR A 267 27.51 7.47 -15.95
CA TYR A 267 28.55 7.47 -14.93
C TYR A 267 29.90 6.99 -15.51
N VAL A 268 29.89 5.93 -16.31
CA VAL A 268 31.08 5.43 -17.03
C VAL A 268 31.63 6.50 -17.98
N LYS A 269 30.75 7.22 -18.70
CA LYS A 269 31.15 8.34 -19.56
C LYS A 269 31.81 9.47 -18.78
N TRP A 270 31.30 9.82 -17.59
CA TRP A 270 31.95 10.79 -16.71
C TRP A 270 33.31 10.29 -16.20
N GLY A 271 33.43 8.99 -15.90
CA GLY A 271 34.70 8.35 -15.55
C GLY A 271 35.74 8.47 -16.68
N LYS A 272 35.35 8.13 -17.91
CA LYS A 272 36.20 8.25 -19.10
C LYS A 272 36.66 9.69 -19.31
N ALA A 273 35.76 10.67 -19.17
CA ALA A 273 36.09 12.09 -19.27
C ALA A 273 37.07 12.57 -18.18
N ALA A 274 37.07 11.91 -17.01
CA ALA A 274 38.03 12.14 -15.93
C ALA A 274 39.35 11.38 -16.11
N GLY A 275 39.56 10.68 -17.24
CA GLY A 275 40.80 9.97 -17.55
C GLY A 275 40.84 8.51 -17.09
N LEU A 276 39.71 7.92 -16.67
CA LEU A 276 39.64 6.50 -16.32
C LEU A 276 39.63 5.64 -17.59
N ASN A 277 40.39 4.55 -17.59
CA ASN A 277 40.41 3.59 -18.68
C ASN A 277 39.33 2.52 -18.47
N LEU A 278 38.09 2.85 -18.82
CA LEU A 278 36.92 1.98 -18.66
C LEU A 278 36.50 1.40 -20.02
N THR A 279 36.15 0.12 -20.04
CA THR A 279 35.78 -0.66 -21.23
C THR A 279 34.35 -1.20 -21.17
N SER A 280 33.72 -1.24 -19.99
CA SER A 280 32.35 -1.74 -19.79
C SER A 280 31.51 -0.80 -18.93
N ASP A 281 30.21 -0.77 -19.17
CA ASP A 281 29.27 -0.02 -18.32
C ASP A 281 29.09 -0.68 -16.94
N ASP A 282 29.36 -1.98 -16.84
CA ASP A 282 29.31 -2.72 -15.58
C ASP A 282 30.44 -2.35 -14.60
N GLU A 283 31.49 -1.64 -15.07
CA GLU A 283 32.49 -1.05 -14.18
C GLU A 283 31.88 0.02 -13.26
N PHE A 284 30.65 0.47 -13.52
CA PHE A 284 29.84 1.22 -12.56
C PHE A 284 29.75 0.53 -11.19
N PHE A 285 29.64 -0.80 -11.18
CA PHE A 285 29.45 -1.58 -9.95
C PHE A 285 30.75 -1.80 -9.17
N SER A 286 31.90 -1.81 -9.85
CA SER A 286 33.18 -2.22 -9.25
C SER A 286 34.19 -1.08 -9.13
N HIS A 287 34.18 -0.09 -10.02
CA HIS A 287 35.21 0.95 -10.05
C HIS A 287 35.04 1.96 -8.89
N PRO A 288 36.03 2.13 -8.00
CA PRO A 288 35.91 2.96 -6.79
C PRO A 288 35.44 4.40 -7.06
N THR A 289 35.96 5.03 -8.12
CA THR A 289 35.55 6.39 -8.51
C THR A 289 34.07 6.46 -8.90
N LEU A 290 33.55 5.51 -9.67
CA LEU A 290 32.15 5.54 -10.11
C LEU A 290 31.20 5.28 -8.93
N ARG A 291 31.56 4.34 -8.05
CA ARG A 291 30.88 4.13 -6.77
C ARG A 291 30.86 5.40 -5.92
N SER A 292 31.97 6.16 -5.91
CA SER A 292 32.02 7.45 -5.19
C SER A 292 31.10 8.52 -5.79
N TYR A 293 30.94 8.54 -7.12
CA TYR A 293 30.00 9.45 -7.78
C TYR A 293 28.56 9.12 -7.41
N TYR A 294 28.18 7.84 -7.42
CA TYR A 294 26.85 7.40 -6.98
C TYR A 294 26.62 7.76 -5.50
N LYS A 295 27.58 7.47 -4.61
CA LYS A 295 27.49 7.84 -3.19
C LYS A 295 27.35 9.35 -2.96
N ALA A 296 27.98 10.16 -3.79
CA ALA A 296 27.81 11.62 -3.76
C ALA A 296 26.42 12.05 -4.23
N HIS A 297 25.84 11.35 -5.22
CA HIS A 297 24.46 11.54 -5.64
C HIS A 297 23.46 11.22 -4.53
N VAL A 298 23.55 10.01 -3.98
CA VAL A 298 22.74 9.58 -2.83
C VAL A 298 22.82 10.60 -1.69
N LYS A 299 24.02 11.03 -1.31
CA LYS A 299 24.19 12.00 -0.22
C LYS A 299 23.50 13.34 -0.49
N ALA A 300 23.53 13.81 -1.74
CA ALA A 300 22.88 15.06 -2.14
C ALA A 300 21.35 14.94 -2.09
N VAL A 301 20.78 13.84 -2.58
CA VAL A 301 19.33 13.59 -2.56
C VAL A 301 18.81 13.38 -1.14
N VAL A 302 19.42 12.47 -0.37
CA VAL A 302 18.97 12.12 0.99
C VAL A 302 19.03 13.31 1.95
N ASN A 303 20.02 14.20 1.80
CA ASN A 303 20.15 15.42 2.62
C ASN A 303 19.56 16.68 1.97
N ARG A 304 18.78 16.56 0.89
CA ARG A 304 18.09 17.70 0.28
C ARG A 304 17.07 18.26 1.27
N VAL A 305 17.12 19.57 1.53
CA VAL A 305 16.04 20.30 2.20
C VAL A 305 15.04 20.72 1.13
N ASN A 306 13.83 20.20 1.21
CA ASN A 306 12.76 20.51 0.26
C ASN A 306 12.40 21.99 0.32
N THR A 307 12.44 22.73 -0.78
CA THR A 307 12.15 24.18 -0.77
C THR A 307 10.67 24.53 -0.60
N PHE A 308 9.74 23.58 -0.76
CA PHE A 308 8.30 23.77 -0.60
C PHE A 308 7.80 23.38 0.79
N THR A 309 8.37 22.33 1.38
CA THR A 309 7.94 21.82 2.70
C THR A 309 8.90 22.20 3.83
N ASN A 310 10.13 22.63 3.52
CA ASN A 310 11.21 22.88 4.47
C ASN A 310 11.60 21.65 5.33
N ILE A 311 11.27 20.44 4.85
CA ILE A 311 11.64 19.16 5.47
C ILE A 311 12.83 18.58 4.70
N THR A 312 13.82 18.05 5.41
CA THR A 312 14.91 17.29 4.77
C THR A 312 14.36 15.96 4.27
N TYR A 313 14.72 15.51 3.07
CA TYR A 313 14.15 14.30 2.47
C TYR A 313 14.24 13.07 3.40
N LYS A 314 15.39 12.84 4.06
CA LYS A 314 15.53 11.75 5.06
C LYS A 314 14.61 11.84 6.28
N ASP A 315 13.94 12.97 6.48
CA ASP A 315 13.00 13.23 7.56
C ASP A 315 11.55 13.36 7.04
N ASP A 316 11.28 13.24 5.73
CA ASP A 316 9.96 13.43 5.14
C ASP A 316 9.20 12.09 4.95
N PRO A 317 8.17 11.81 5.76
CA PRO A 317 7.40 10.55 5.70
C PRO A 317 6.56 10.38 4.42
N THR A 318 6.58 11.36 3.53
CA THR A 318 6.08 11.23 2.16
C THR A 318 6.97 10.30 1.33
N ILE A 319 8.24 10.15 1.67
CA ILE A 319 9.11 9.17 1.02
C ILE A 319 8.82 7.81 1.65
N PHE A 320 8.50 6.82 0.81
CA PHE A 320 8.26 5.44 1.20
C PHE A 320 9.60 4.70 1.35
N ALA A 321 10.46 4.81 0.33
CA ALA A 321 11.74 4.12 0.28
C ALA A 321 12.72 4.78 -0.69
N TRP A 322 14.00 4.50 -0.44
CA TRP A 322 15.08 4.69 -1.38
C TRP A 322 15.30 3.42 -2.19
N GLU A 323 15.22 3.51 -3.52
CA GLU A 323 15.58 2.42 -4.42
C GLU A 323 17.01 2.60 -4.93
N LEU A 324 17.85 1.59 -4.76
CA LEU A 324 19.25 1.66 -5.15
C LEU A 324 19.41 2.00 -6.63
N MET A 325 18.69 1.28 -7.51
CA MET A 325 18.84 1.37 -8.95
C MET A 325 17.65 0.72 -9.67
N ASN A 326 17.13 1.36 -10.71
CA ASN A 326 16.15 0.72 -11.57
C ASN A 326 16.80 -0.41 -12.40
N GLU A 327 16.31 -1.63 -12.23
CA GLU A 327 16.62 -2.84 -13.01
C GLU A 327 18.12 -3.15 -13.17
N PRO A 328 18.91 -3.24 -12.08
CA PRO A 328 20.35 -3.47 -12.17
C PRO A 328 20.66 -4.79 -12.88
N ARG A 329 21.54 -4.74 -13.88
CA ARG A 329 22.12 -5.92 -14.54
C ARG A 329 23.63 -5.77 -14.64
N CYS A 330 24.37 -6.83 -14.31
CA CYS A 330 25.81 -6.94 -14.43
C CYS A 330 26.16 -8.18 -15.28
N THR A 331 26.00 -8.05 -16.61
CA THR A 331 26.15 -9.18 -17.56
C THR A 331 27.61 -9.61 -17.72
N SER A 332 28.57 -8.76 -17.37
CA SER A 332 30.00 -9.11 -17.33
C SER A 332 30.36 -10.08 -16.19
N ASP A 333 29.50 -10.23 -15.19
CA ASP A 333 29.71 -11.16 -14.07
C ASP A 333 28.45 -12.00 -13.74
N PRO A 334 28.18 -13.08 -14.49
CA PRO A 334 27.06 -13.97 -14.24
C PRO A 334 27.07 -14.71 -12.90
N SER A 335 28.19 -14.72 -12.13
CA SER A 335 28.17 -15.28 -10.77
C SER A 335 27.32 -14.44 -9.81
N GLY A 336 27.13 -13.15 -10.16
CA GLY A 336 26.43 -12.16 -9.37
C GLY A 336 27.26 -11.57 -8.23
N ASP A 337 28.54 -11.89 -8.11
CA ASP A 337 29.39 -11.42 -7.01
C ASP A 337 29.65 -9.91 -7.07
N THR A 338 29.88 -9.37 -8.27
CA THR A 338 30.10 -7.94 -8.49
C THR A 338 28.87 -7.13 -8.08
N LEU A 339 27.69 -7.52 -8.55
CA LEU A 339 26.46 -6.83 -8.19
C LEU A 339 26.12 -7.01 -6.70
N GLN A 340 26.29 -8.21 -6.14
CA GLN A 340 26.09 -8.47 -4.72
C GLN A 340 26.97 -7.57 -3.83
N SER A 341 28.25 -7.42 -4.18
CA SER A 341 29.19 -6.54 -3.47
C SER A 341 28.77 -5.07 -3.56
N TRP A 342 28.25 -4.66 -4.73
CA TRP A 342 27.72 -3.31 -4.91
C TRP A 342 26.48 -3.05 -4.03
N ILE A 343 25.49 -3.95 -4.06
CA ILE A 343 24.26 -3.85 -3.26
C ILE A 343 24.60 -3.78 -1.77
N ALA A 344 25.48 -4.65 -1.27
CA ALA A 344 25.90 -4.68 0.12
C ALA A 344 26.54 -3.37 0.59
N GLU A 345 27.35 -2.74 -0.25
CA GLU A 345 27.95 -1.45 0.09
C GLU A 345 26.95 -0.30 0.04
N MET A 346 26.09 -0.26 -0.99
CA MET A 346 25.20 0.88 -1.22
C MET A 346 24.00 0.91 -0.28
N ALA A 347 23.41 -0.25 0.04
CA ALA A 347 22.34 -0.34 1.03
C ALA A 347 22.81 0.15 2.41
N VAL A 348 23.96 -0.34 2.89
CA VAL A 348 24.56 0.09 4.17
C VAL A 348 24.93 1.58 4.13
N TYR A 349 25.43 2.08 3.00
CA TYR A 349 25.75 3.51 2.86
C TYR A 349 24.51 4.40 2.97
N ILE A 350 23.40 4.05 2.30
CA ILE A 350 22.13 4.80 2.44
C ILE A 350 21.67 4.76 3.89
N LYS A 351 21.64 3.57 4.52
CA LYS A 351 21.25 3.42 5.94
C LYS A 351 22.11 4.23 6.90
N SER A 352 23.38 4.48 6.57
CA SER A 352 24.27 5.34 7.36
C SER A 352 23.93 6.84 7.27
N LEU A 353 23.26 7.27 6.19
CA LEU A 353 22.79 8.64 5.99
C LEU A 353 21.36 8.82 6.52
N ASP A 354 20.55 7.77 6.40
CA ASP A 354 19.14 7.72 6.73
C ASP A 354 18.75 6.32 7.24
N ALA A 355 18.60 6.22 8.56
CA ALA A 355 18.19 4.98 9.21
C ALA A 355 16.66 4.83 9.34
N LYS A 356 15.87 5.82 8.89
CA LYS A 356 14.41 5.87 9.07
C LYS A 356 13.68 5.27 7.88
N HIS A 357 14.04 5.68 6.67
CA HIS A 357 13.37 5.20 5.46
C HIS A 357 13.75 3.76 5.11
N LEU A 358 12.82 3.09 4.44
CA LEU A 358 13.07 1.79 3.85
C LEU A 358 14.04 1.90 2.67
N VAL A 359 14.79 0.83 2.40
CA VAL A 359 15.71 0.70 1.29
C VAL A 359 15.43 -0.62 0.57
N GLU A 360 15.44 -0.54 -0.74
CA GLU A 360 15.17 -1.65 -1.65
C GLU A 360 16.08 -1.56 -2.88
N ILE A 361 16.16 -2.62 -3.68
CA ILE A 361 17.19 -2.77 -4.70
C ILE A 361 16.78 -2.19 -6.06
N GLY A 362 15.52 -2.37 -6.46
CA GLY A 362 14.97 -2.08 -7.79
C GLY A 362 15.17 -3.21 -8.79
N ALA A 363 15.41 -4.43 -8.30
CA ALA A 363 15.66 -5.61 -9.11
C ALA A 363 14.39 -6.12 -9.81
N GLU A 364 14.57 -6.65 -11.02
CA GLU A 364 13.48 -7.30 -11.79
C GLU A 364 13.03 -8.62 -11.16
N GLY A 365 13.88 -9.26 -10.35
CA GLY A 365 13.58 -10.49 -9.63
C GLY A 365 14.23 -11.76 -10.17
N PHE A 366 15.14 -11.71 -11.14
CA PHE A 366 15.71 -12.95 -11.69
C PHE A 366 16.49 -13.77 -10.65
N TYR A 367 16.23 -15.08 -10.66
CA TYR A 367 16.98 -16.04 -9.85
C TYR A 367 18.36 -16.30 -10.45
N GLY A 368 19.36 -16.35 -9.58
CA GLY A 368 20.75 -16.56 -9.93
C GLY A 368 21.29 -17.91 -9.46
N PRO A 369 22.63 -18.09 -9.54
CA PRO A 369 23.31 -19.34 -9.22
C PRO A 369 23.14 -19.84 -7.77
N SER A 370 22.74 -18.98 -6.81
CA SER A 370 22.51 -19.41 -5.44
C SER A 370 21.25 -20.28 -5.27
N ALA A 371 20.31 -20.19 -6.22
CA ALA A 371 19.03 -20.89 -6.18
C ALA A 371 18.71 -21.56 -7.53
N PRO A 372 19.53 -22.52 -8.00
CA PRO A 372 19.40 -23.09 -9.33
C PRO A 372 18.06 -23.81 -9.56
N ALA A 373 17.44 -24.34 -8.50
CA ALA A 373 16.10 -24.94 -8.57
C ALA A 373 14.99 -23.93 -8.89
N ARG A 374 15.20 -22.63 -8.59
CA ARG A 374 14.26 -21.54 -8.91
C ARG A 374 14.46 -20.99 -10.33
N ALA A 375 15.54 -21.34 -11.03
CA ALA A 375 15.79 -20.90 -12.40
C ALA A 375 14.67 -21.28 -13.39
N GLN A 376 13.87 -22.30 -13.09
CA GLN A 376 12.69 -22.68 -13.87
C GLN A 376 11.59 -21.61 -13.90
N PHE A 377 11.58 -20.69 -12.93
CA PHE A 377 10.63 -19.57 -12.88
C PHE A 377 11.10 -18.37 -13.69
N ASN A 378 12.39 -18.29 -14.01
CA ASN A 378 12.89 -17.22 -14.88
C ASN A 378 12.24 -17.29 -16.27
N PRO A 379 12.02 -16.14 -16.94
CA PRO A 379 11.32 -16.11 -18.22
C PRO A 379 12.08 -16.82 -19.34
N ASN A 380 13.41 -16.88 -19.25
CA ASN A 380 14.29 -17.53 -20.23
C ASN A 380 15.68 -17.79 -19.61
N SER A 381 16.54 -18.50 -20.33
CA SER A 381 17.89 -18.82 -19.85
C SER A 381 18.80 -17.59 -19.71
N TYR A 382 18.57 -16.53 -20.49
CA TYR A 382 19.36 -15.29 -20.42
C TYR A 382 19.18 -14.58 -19.07
N ALA A 383 18.00 -14.66 -18.44
CA ALA A 383 17.76 -14.09 -17.11
C ALA A 383 18.71 -14.63 -16.01
N THR A 384 19.29 -15.82 -16.19
CA THR A 384 20.33 -16.34 -15.26
C THR A 384 21.73 -15.77 -15.50
N GLN A 385 21.92 -14.97 -16.55
CA GLN A 385 23.23 -14.49 -17.01
C GLN A 385 23.43 -12.99 -16.79
N VAL A 386 22.45 -12.31 -16.19
CA VAL A 386 22.49 -10.85 -16.00
C VAL A 386 23.08 -10.42 -14.66
N GLY A 387 23.66 -11.35 -13.89
CA GLY A 387 24.37 -11.06 -12.64
C GLY A 387 23.47 -10.76 -11.43
N THR A 388 22.15 -10.86 -11.57
CA THR A 388 21.20 -10.75 -10.46
C THR A 388 20.94 -12.11 -9.81
N ASP A 389 20.62 -12.10 -8.52
CA ASP A 389 20.28 -13.29 -7.77
C ASP A 389 19.26 -12.94 -6.67
N PHE A 390 17.97 -13.08 -6.97
CA PHE A 390 16.87 -12.58 -6.13
C PHE A 390 17.03 -12.87 -4.63
N ILE A 391 17.22 -14.13 -4.25
CA ILE A 391 17.30 -14.52 -2.83
C ILE A 391 18.56 -13.93 -2.20
N ARG A 392 19.71 -14.10 -2.84
CA ARG A 392 21.00 -13.63 -2.31
C ARG A 392 21.05 -12.11 -2.19
N ASN A 393 20.55 -11.39 -3.19
CA ASN A 393 20.54 -9.94 -3.23
C ASN A 393 19.69 -9.36 -2.09
N HIS A 394 18.50 -9.91 -1.85
CA HIS A 394 17.59 -9.39 -0.82
C HIS A 394 17.90 -9.90 0.60
N GLN A 395 18.83 -10.84 0.79
CA GLN A 395 19.39 -11.16 2.11
C GLN A 395 20.41 -10.12 2.62
N THR A 396 20.71 -9.11 1.81
CA THR A 396 21.69 -8.07 2.14
C THR A 396 21.25 -7.22 3.32
N LEU A 397 22.16 -7.01 4.28
CA LEU A 397 21.93 -6.10 5.40
C LEU A 397 21.60 -4.68 4.89
N GLY A 398 20.51 -4.12 5.40
CA GLY A 398 20.04 -2.78 5.05
C GLY A 398 19.02 -2.74 3.91
N VAL A 399 18.73 -3.87 3.26
CA VAL A 399 17.56 -4.03 2.38
C VAL A 399 16.37 -4.46 3.24
N ASP A 400 15.27 -3.70 3.20
CA ASP A 400 14.12 -3.92 4.08
C ASP A 400 12.96 -4.66 3.42
N PHE A 401 12.87 -4.62 2.09
CA PHE A 401 11.86 -5.34 1.33
C PHE A 401 12.35 -5.69 -0.07
N ALA A 402 11.68 -6.66 -0.70
CA ALA A 402 12.02 -7.13 -2.02
C ALA A 402 11.19 -6.44 -3.12
N SER A 403 11.83 -6.17 -4.25
CA SER A 403 11.18 -5.67 -5.47
C SER A 403 11.25 -6.70 -6.58
N VAL A 404 10.20 -6.78 -7.40
CA VAL A 404 10.11 -7.67 -8.57
C VAL A 404 9.37 -6.95 -9.68
N HIS A 405 9.81 -7.10 -10.93
CA HIS A 405 9.13 -6.54 -12.11
C HIS A 405 8.45 -7.66 -12.93
N ILE A 406 7.50 -7.30 -13.79
CA ILE A 406 6.76 -8.26 -14.63
C ILE A 406 6.48 -7.69 -16.02
N TYR A 407 7.28 -8.11 -17.00
CA TYR A 407 7.10 -7.79 -18.42
C TYR A 407 7.02 -9.06 -19.27
N ALA A 408 5.97 -9.84 -19.08
CA ALA A 408 5.81 -11.15 -19.73
C ALA A 408 5.80 -11.04 -21.27
N ASP A 409 5.21 -9.97 -21.80
CA ASP A 409 5.21 -9.65 -23.23
C ASP A 409 6.64 -9.44 -23.79
N SER A 410 7.49 -8.73 -23.05
CA SER A 410 8.87 -8.48 -23.46
C SER A 410 9.82 -9.66 -23.19
N TRP A 411 9.53 -10.48 -22.16
CA TRP A 411 10.47 -11.51 -21.70
C TRP A 411 10.21 -12.92 -22.25
N ILE A 412 8.95 -13.30 -22.43
CA ILE A 412 8.59 -14.66 -22.87
C ILE A 412 8.10 -14.71 -24.33
N SER A 413 7.34 -13.72 -24.79
CA SER A 413 6.83 -13.64 -26.17
C SER A 413 6.11 -12.32 -26.42
N GLN A 414 6.44 -11.61 -27.49
CA GLN A 414 5.75 -10.37 -27.86
C GLN A 414 4.33 -10.60 -28.40
N THR A 415 3.93 -11.83 -28.71
CA THR A 415 2.54 -12.11 -29.13
C THR A 415 1.68 -12.44 -27.91
N ILE A 416 0.72 -11.57 -27.61
CA ILE A 416 -0.14 -11.64 -26.43
C ILE A 416 -0.97 -12.92 -26.41
N SER A 417 -0.88 -13.67 -25.31
CA SER A 417 -1.58 -14.95 -25.13
C SER A 417 -1.79 -15.30 -23.66
N ASN A 418 -2.57 -16.35 -23.39
CA ASN A 418 -2.82 -16.84 -22.02
C ASN A 418 -1.54 -17.30 -21.30
N ALA A 419 -0.46 -17.62 -22.02
CA ALA A 419 0.82 -17.99 -21.43
C ALA A 419 1.41 -16.86 -20.57
N HIS A 420 1.14 -15.59 -20.91
CA HIS A 420 1.57 -14.43 -20.13
C HIS A 420 0.90 -14.36 -18.76
N LEU A 421 -0.38 -14.70 -18.67
CA LEU A 421 -1.12 -14.73 -17.38
C LEU A 421 -0.64 -15.89 -16.50
N GLN A 422 -0.36 -17.04 -17.11
CA GLN A 422 0.20 -18.21 -16.42
C GLN A 422 1.59 -17.89 -15.86
N PHE A 423 2.48 -17.34 -16.70
CA PHE A 423 3.80 -16.90 -16.26
C PHE A 423 3.72 -15.86 -15.13
N THR A 424 2.85 -14.85 -15.27
CA THR A 424 2.66 -13.82 -14.23
C THR A 424 2.27 -14.46 -12.89
N THR A 425 1.37 -15.44 -12.90
CA THR A 425 0.94 -16.12 -11.68
C THR A 425 2.09 -16.90 -11.04
N THR A 426 2.77 -17.76 -11.80
CA THR A 426 3.85 -18.60 -11.26
C THR A 426 5.05 -17.78 -10.84
N TRP A 427 5.37 -16.71 -11.57
CA TRP A 427 6.39 -15.73 -11.22
C TRP A 427 6.09 -15.10 -9.87
N MET A 428 4.89 -14.55 -9.68
CA MET A 428 4.52 -13.91 -8.43
C MET A 428 4.49 -14.87 -7.25
N GLU A 429 3.90 -16.06 -7.42
CA GLU A 429 3.79 -17.06 -6.35
C GLU A 429 5.17 -17.53 -5.88
N ALA A 430 6.13 -17.76 -6.80
CA ALA A 430 7.49 -18.15 -6.43
C ALA A 430 8.20 -17.06 -5.60
N HIS A 431 8.07 -15.79 -5.99
CA HIS A 431 8.70 -14.67 -5.26
C HIS A 431 8.06 -14.43 -3.90
N ILE A 432 6.74 -14.55 -3.79
CA ILE A 432 6.03 -14.48 -2.50
C ILE A 432 6.49 -15.62 -1.60
N GLU A 433 6.56 -16.85 -2.11
CA GLU A 433 7.03 -18.01 -1.35
C GLU A 433 8.47 -17.80 -0.83
N ASP A 434 9.37 -17.32 -1.68
CA ASP A 434 10.77 -17.11 -1.30
C ASP A 434 10.94 -15.93 -0.34
N ALA A 435 10.16 -14.86 -0.50
CA ALA A 435 10.10 -13.75 0.45
C ALA A 435 9.63 -14.22 1.83
N GLU A 436 8.64 -15.11 1.89
CA GLU A 436 8.13 -15.68 3.16
C GLU A 436 9.14 -16.64 3.80
N LYS A 437 9.73 -17.52 2.99
CA LYS A 437 10.51 -18.66 3.49
C LYS A 437 11.96 -18.33 3.79
N TYR A 438 12.59 -17.47 2.98
CA TYR A 438 14.03 -17.24 3.01
C TYR A 438 14.42 -15.81 3.38
N LEU A 439 13.55 -14.83 3.15
CA LEU A 439 13.86 -13.42 3.37
C LEU A 439 13.21 -12.85 4.65
N GLY A 440 11.98 -13.28 4.98
CA GLY A 440 11.26 -12.77 6.14
C GLY A 440 10.85 -11.30 6.00
N MET A 441 10.58 -10.85 4.77
CA MET A 441 10.29 -9.46 4.43
C MET A 441 9.14 -9.36 3.42
N PRO A 442 8.49 -8.18 3.29
CA PRO A 442 7.50 -7.95 2.24
C PRO A 442 8.13 -7.95 0.85
N VAL A 443 7.34 -8.28 -0.17
CA VAL A 443 7.67 -8.14 -1.59
C VAL A 443 6.65 -7.25 -2.29
N ILE A 444 7.15 -6.31 -3.09
CA ILE A 444 6.38 -5.43 -3.96
C ILE A 444 6.66 -5.80 -5.42
N PHE A 445 5.60 -6.00 -6.20
CA PHE A 445 5.70 -6.10 -7.65
C PHE A 445 5.76 -4.69 -8.24
N ALA A 446 6.96 -4.12 -8.27
CA ALA A 446 7.22 -2.69 -8.44
C ALA A 446 7.02 -2.18 -9.86
N GLU A 447 6.98 -3.07 -10.85
CA GLU A 447 6.52 -2.77 -12.19
C GLU A 447 5.75 -3.97 -12.75
N PHE A 448 4.63 -3.70 -13.41
CA PHE A 448 3.96 -4.68 -14.27
C PHE A 448 3.10 -3.96 -15.31
N GLY A 449 2.96 -4.55 -16.49
CA GLY A 449 2.14 -3.99 -17.55
C GLY A 449 2.10 -4.88 -18.79
N VAL A 450 1.34 -4.44 -19.78
CA VAL A 450 1.34 -5.00 -21.13
C VAL A 450 1.26 -3.89 -22.17
N SER A 451 2.12 -3.97 -23.17
CA SER A 451 2.21 -2.99 -24.25
C SER A 451 1.00 -3.06 -25.17
N SER A 452 0.40 -1.91 -25.46
CA SER A 452 -0.66 -1.79 -26.47
C SER A 452 -0.15 -1.89 -27.91
N LYS A 453 1.17 -1.89 -28.11
CA LYS A 453 1.83 -1.99 -29.41
C LYS A 453 2.04 -3.45 -29.83
N ASP A 454 1.82 -4.39 -28.91
CA ASP A 454 2.17 -5.79 -29.09
C ASP A 454 1.09 -6.57 -29.85
N PRO A 455 1.46 -7.46 -30.78
CA PRO A 455 0.49 -8.27 -31.53
C PRO A 455 -0.44 -9.07 -30.61
N GLY A 456 -1.75 -8.99 -30.88
CA GLY A 456 -2.78 -9.67 -30.09
C GLY A 456 -3.27 -8.89 -28.87
N TYR A 457 -2.69 -7.72 -28.59
CA TYR A 457 -3.15 -6.84 -27.53
C TYR A 457 -4.63 -6.43 -27.69
N ASN A 458 -5.33 -6.37 -26.56
CA ASN A 458 -6.60 -5.68 -26.41
C ASN A 458 -6.78 -5.24 -24.95
N SER A 459 -7.69 -4.28 -24.71
CA SER A 459 -7.95 -3.75 -23.37
C SER A 459 -8.44 -4.81 -22.39
N SER A 460 -9.22 -5.81 -22.84
CA SER A 460 -9.67 -6.90 -21.97
C SER A 460 -8.51 -7.76 -21.48
N PHE A 461 -7.45 -7.93 -22.27
CA PHE A 461 -6.24 -8.62 -21.85
C PHE A 461 -5.47 -7.82 -20.80
N ARG A 462 -5.33 -6.49 -20.98
CA ARG A 462 -4.75 -5.60 -19.96
C ARG A 462 -5.50 -5.74 -18.63
N ASP A 463 -6.83 -5.69 -18.67
CA ASP A 463 -7.67 -5.84 -17.48
C ASP A 463 -7.50 -7.24 -16.85
N ALA A 464 -7.35 -8.29 -17.65
CA ALA A 464 -7.10 -9.65 -17.16
C ALA A 464 -5.72 -9.78 -16.49
N LEU A 465 -4.68 -9.14 -17.04
CA LEU A 465 -3.34 -9.11 -16.44
C LEU A 465 -3.36 -8.38 -15.10
N ILE A 466 -3.94 -7.18 -15.05
CA ILE A 466 -4.08 -6.38 -13.82
C ILE A 466 -4.88 -7.15 -12.76
N SER A 467 -5.99 -7.77 -13.17
CA SER A 467 -6.80 -8.62 -12.29
C SER A 467 -6.02 -9.82 -11.75
N THR A 468 -5.15 -10.43 -12.56
CA THR A 468 -4.28 -11.54 -12.14
C THR A 468 -3.33 -11.09 -11.04
N VAL A 469 -2.60 -9.98 -11.26
CA VAL A 469 -1.68 -9.41 -10.27
C VAL A 469 -2.40 -9.05 -8.97
N TYR A 470 -3.51 -8.30 -9.06
CA TYR A 470 -4.29 -7.89 -7.90
C TYR A 470 -4.90 -9.06 -7.13
N LYS A 471 -5.33 -10.11 -7.82
CA LYS A 471 -5.83 -11.33 -7.18
C LYS A 471 -4.71 -12.05 -6.42
N THR A 472 -3.52 -12.18 -7.01
CA THR A 472 -2.38 -12.85 -6.37
C THR A 472 -1.90 -12.09 -5.13
N VAL A 473 -1.75 -10.76 -5.23
CA VAL A 473 -1.43 -9.91 -4.05
C VAL A 473 -2.49 -10.07 -2.97
N LEU A 474 -3.78 -9.91 -3.32
CA LEU A 474 -4.87 -10.00 -2.35
C LEU A 474 -4.96 -11.38 -1.68
N ASN A 475 -4.63 -12.46 -2.39
CA ASN A 475 -4.58 -13.80 -1.82
C ASN A 475 -3.47 -13.95 -0.79
N SER A 476 -2.31 -13.32 -1.01
CA SER A 476 -1.23 -13.27 -0.02
C SER A 476 -1.63 -12.38 1.17
N THR A 477 -2.15 -11.17 0.92
CA THR A 477 -2.67 -10.24 1.93
C THR A 477 -3.66 -10.91 2.90
N LYS A 478 -4.63 -11.67 2.38
CA LYS A 478 -5.64 -12.38 3.20
C LYS A 478 -5.04 -13.38 4.19
N LYS A 479 -3.88 -13.94 3.86
CA LYS A 479 -3.16 -14.91 4.71
C LYS A 479 -2.10 -14.23 5.57
N GLY A 480 -1.94 -12.91 5.45
CA GLY A 480 -0.85 -12.16 6.06
C GLY A 480 0.52 -12.49 5.49
N GLY A 481 0.58 -12.94 4.23
CA GLY A 481 1.81 -13.32 3.53
C GLY A 481 2.67 -12.13 3.08
N SER A 482 3.78 -12.43 2.40
CA SER A 482 4.76 -11.40 1.97
C SER A 482 4.32 -10.56 0.78
N GLY A 483 3.29 -10.95 0.03
CA GLY A 483 2.76 -10.18 -1.10
C GLY A 483 2.13 -8.87 -0.61
N ALA A 484 2.96 -7.82 -0.54
CA ALA A 484 2.64 -6.59 0.17
C ALA A 484 2.16 -5.47 -0.75
N GLY A 485 2.28 -5.63 -2.07
CA GLY A 485 1.66 -4.74 -3.03
C GLY A 485 2.16 -4.86 -4.46
N SER A 486 1.63 -3.98 -5.30
CA SER A 486 1.97 -3.92 -6.72
C SER A 486 1.87 -2.49 -7.25
N LEU A 487 2.75 -2.13 -8.19
CA LEU A 487 2.80 -0.82 -8.82
C LEU A 487 2.70 -0.97 -10.34
N LEU A 488 1.64 -0.40 -10.90
CA LEU A 488 1.38 -0.49 -12.33
C LEU A 488 2.36 0.37 -13.14
N TRP A 489 2.94 -0.19 -14.20
CA TRP A 489 3.63 0.56 -15.24
C TRP A 489 2.67 0.79 -16.42
N GLN A 490 2.22 2.03 -16.70
CA GLN A 490 2.48 3.28 -15.97
C GLN A 490 1.30 4.26 -16.09
N LEU A 491 1.19 5.20 -15.15
CA LEU A 491 0.05 6.12 -15.07
C LEU A 491 0.36 7.45 -15.75
N PHE A 492 -0.53 7.90 -16.64
CA PHE A 492 -0.37 9.13 -17.41
C PHE A 492 -1.63 10.01 -17.26
N PRO A 493 -1.46 11.35 -17.13
CA PRO A 493 -2.55 12.28 -17.34
C PRO A 493 -2.83 12.44 -18.85
N GLU A 494 -3.93 13.11 -19.20
CA GLU A 494 -4.24 13.37 -20.61
C GLU A 494 -3.22 14.31 -21.25
N GLY A 495 -2.99 14.16 -22.56
CA GLY A 495 -2.12 15.05 -23.34
C GLY A 495 -0.62 14.79 -23.17
N MET A 496 -0.25 13.61 -22.68
CA MET A 496 1.15 13.16 -22.55
C MET A 496 1.48 11.96 -23.43
N ASP A 497 0.68 11.74 -24.49
CA ASP A 497 0.78 10.58 -25.37
C ASP A 497 2.15 10.51 -26.10
N ASN A 498 2.89 11.61 -26.19
CA ASN A 498 4.24 11.66 -26.77
C ASN A 498 5.32 10.95 -25.92
N MET A 499 5.03 10.67 -24.65
CA MET A 499 5.92 9.92 -23.75
C MET A 499 5.44 8.46 -23.58
N ASP A 500 4.41 8.03 -24.30
CA ASP A 500 3.85 6.68 -24.18
C ASP A 500 4.73 5.62 -24.88
N ASP A 501 5.34 4.77 -24.07
CA ASP A 501 6.11 3.62 -24.51
C ASP A 501 5.24 2.43 -24.98
N GLY A 502 3.93 2.51 -24.82
CA GLY A 502 2.94 1.48 -25.13
C GLY A 502 2.23 0.96 -23.88
N TYR A 503 2.75 1.24 -22.70
CA TYR A 503 2.19 0.78 -21.42
C TYR A 503 1.34 1.83 -20.72
N ALA A 504 1.24 3.05 -21.26
CA ALA A 504 0.53 4.12 -20.58
C ALA A 504 -0.95 3.78 -20.33
N ILE A 505 -1.39 4.09 -19.11
CA ILE A 505 -2.77 4.04 -18.70
C ILE A 505 -3.19 5.46 -18.36
N VAL A 506 -4.10 5.99 -19.18
CA VAL A 506 -4.82 7.23 -18.92
C VAL A 506 -6.19 6.85 -18.36
N LEU A 507 -6.41 7.07 -17.07
CA LEU A 507 -7.60 6.58 -16.35
C LEU A 507 -8.91 7.05 -16.99
N ALA A 508 -8.98 8.32 -17.39
CA ALA A 508 -10.15 8.90 -18.06
C ALA A 508 -10.50 8.20 -19.39
N LYS A 509 -9.49 7.63 -20.08
CA LYS A 509 -9.65 6.87 -21.33
C LYS A 509 -9.82 5.36 -21.11
N SER A 510 -9.71 4.88 -19.87
CA SER A 510 -9.68 3.44 -19.52
C SER A 510 -10.64 3.12 -18.36
N PRO A 511 -11.96 3.30 -18.52
CA PRO A 511 -12.93 3.18 -17.43
C PRO A 511 -13.00 1.78 -16.79
N SER A 512 -12.77 0.71 -17.57
CA SER A 512 -12.73 -0.65 -17.03
C SER A 512 -11.53 -0.85 -16.11
N THR A 513 -10.35 -0.43 -16.55
CA THR A 513 -9.12 -0.45 -15.76
C THR A 513 -9.23 0.44 -14.51
N LEU A 514 -9.82 1.64 -14.65
CA LEU A 514 -10.09 2.55 -13.53
C LEU A 514 -10.90 1.86 -12.43
N ASN A 515 -12.00 1.20 -12.81
CA ASN A 515 -12.85 0.48 -11.86
C ASN A 515 -12.12 -0.69 -11.18
N LEU A 516 -11.25 -1.40 -11.90
CA LEU A 516 -10.42 -2.47 -11.33
C LEU A 516 -9.45 -1.93 -10.28
N ILE A 517 -8.75 -0.84 -10.59
CA ILE A 517 -7.82 -0.16 -9.67
C ILE A 517 -8.57 0.29 -8.41
N SER A 518 -9.66 1.05 -8.59
CA SER A 518 -10.46 1.59 -7.47
C SER A 518 -11.02 0.48 -6.56
N LEU A 519 -11.52 -0.61 -7.14
CA LEU A 519 -12.03 -1.75 -6.38
C LEU A 519 -10.92 -2.48 -5.61
N HIS A 520 -9.72 -2.64 -6.21
CA HIS A 520 -8.59 -3.26 -5.52
C HIS A 520 -8.09 -2.37 -4.37
N SER A 521 -7.92 -1.07 -4.60
CA SER A 521 -7.57 -0.09 -3.56
C SER A 521 -8.55 -0.13 -2.39
N SER A 522 -9.85 -0.19 -2.67
CA SER A 522 -10.89 -0.27 -1.63
C SER A 522 -10.77 -1.56 -0.80
N LYS A 523 -10.43 -2.69 -1.44
CA LYS A 523 -10.20 -3.96 -0.73
C LYS A 523 -8.97 -3.89 0.18
N LEU A 524 -7.85 -3.34 -0.31
CA LEU A 524 -6.64 -3.17 0.52
C LEU A 524 -6.85 -2.17 1.66
N ALA A 525 -7.61 -1.10 1.43
CA ALA A 525 -7.92 -0.11 2.48
C ALA A 525 -8.63 -0.75 3.68
N ILE A 526 -9.49 -1.75 3.46
CA ILE A 526 -10.13 -2.52 4.54
C ILE A 526 -9.05 -3.21 5.39
N PHE A 527 -8.09 -3.90 4.77
CA PHE A 527 -6.98 -4.53 5.49
C PHE A 527 -6.07 -3.52 6.18
N ASN A 528 -5.79 -2.38 5.54
CA ASN A 528 -4.96 -1.31 6.12
C ASN A 528 -5.62 -0.63 7.33
N SER A 529 -6.94 -0.70 7.44
CA SER A 529 -7.69 -0.20 8.60
C SER A 529 -7.83 -1.21 9.74
N MET A 530 -7.38 -2.45 9.55
CA MET A 530 -7.45 -3.47 10.61
C MET A 530 -6.38 -3.19 11.66
N CYS A 531 -6.80 -2.70 12.83
CA CYS A 531 -5.96 -2.60 14.04
C CYS A 531 -5.03 -3.80 14.16
N SER A 532 -3.75 -3.62 14.48
CA SER A 532 -2.92 -4.75 14.90
C SER A 532 -3.69 -5.51 15.99
N TRP A 533 -4.10 -6.74 15.69
CA TRP A 533 -4.92 -7.60 16.55
C TRP A 533 -4.13 -8.10 17.79
N LYS A 534 -3.17 -7.30 18.25
CA LYS A 534 -2.34 -7.52 19.45
C LYS A 534 -2.04 -6.19 20.15
N CYS A 535 -3.09 -5.47 20.54
CA CYS A 535 -3.02 -4.61 21.72
C CYS A 535 -3.89 -5.23 22.81
N HIS A 536 -3.27 -5.57 23.94
CA HIS A 536 -3.97 -5.84 25.18
C HIS A 536 -4.95 -4.67 25.44
N TRP A 537 -6.15 -5.00 25.94
CA TRP A 537 -7.34 -4.15 26.10
C TRP A 537 -8.35 -4.17 24.93
N GLY A 538 -9.23 -5.18 24.96
CA GLY A 538 -10.67 -4.88 25.00
C GLY A 538 -11.42 -4.57 23.71
N CYS A 539 -11.01 -5.05 22.53
CA CYS A 539 -11.92 -5.13 21.38
C CYS A 539 -12.72 -6.44 21.40
N LYS A 540 -13.75 -6.55 22.23
CA LYS A 540 -14.80 -7.57 22.03
C LYS A 540 -15.89 -7.01 21.11
N LYS A 541 -15.67 -7.11 19.79
CA LYS A 541 -16.78 -7.38 18.87
C LYS A 541 -16.68 -8.86 18.50
N LYS A 542 -17.76 -9.60 18.76
CA LYS A 542 -17.93 -10.98 18.32
C LYS A 542 -17.60 -11.08 16.83
N ASN A 543 -16.74 -12.04 16.52
CA ASN A 543 -16.12 -12.33 15.24
C ASN A 543 -17.15 -12.41 14.09
N ALA A 544 -16.96 -11.59 13.05
CA ALA A 544 -17.59 -11.76 11.75
C ALA A 544 -16.80 -12.75 10.85
N LEU A 545 -15.67 -13.30 11.33
CA LEU A 545 -14.84 -14.25 10.59
C LEU A 545 -14.99 -15.71 11.07
N GLU A 546 -15.50 -15.97 12.28
CA GLU A 546 -15.60 -17.33 12.81
C GLU A 546 -16.77 -18.14 12.25
N THR A 547 -17.77 -17.52 11.63
CA THR A 547 -18.88 -18.25 10.98
C THR A 547 -18.53 -18.74 9.56
N ILE A 548 -17.34 -18.42 9.04
CA ILE A 548 -16.97 -18.71 7.63
C ILE A 548 -15.86 -19.77 7.53
N ILE A 549 -15.20 -20.16 8.63
CA ILE A 549 -13.96 -20.95 8.58
C ILE A 549 -14.11 -22.41 9.04
N TYR A 550 -15.29 -22.85 9.51
CA TYR A 550 -15.52 -24.27 9.81
C TYR A 550 -16.80 -24.77 9.14
N HIS A 551 -16.66 -25.25 7.90
CA HIS A 551 -17.32 -26.45 7.38
C HIS A 551 -16.74 -26.74 6.00
N ASP A 552 -15.61 -27.44 5.97
CA ASP A 552 -15.15 -28.24 4.82
C ASP A 552 -14.28 -29.38 5.38
N ASP A 553 -14.97 -30.40 5.89
CA ASP A 553 -14.46 -31.76 6.05
C ASP A 553 -15.62 -32.71 5.71
N LEU A 554 -15.77 -32.99 4.41
CA LEU A 554 -16.04 -34.30 3.78
C LEU A 554 -16.24 -34.18 2.27
#